data_AF-A0AAD5UL87-F1
#
_entry.id   AF-A0AAD5UL87-F1
#
_cell.length_a   1.000
_cell.length_b   1.000
_cell.length_c   1.000
_cell.angle_alpha   90.00
_cell.angle_beta   90.00
_cell.angle_gamma   90.00
#
_symmetry.space_group_name_H-M   'P 1'
#
loop_
_entity.id
_entity.type
_entity.pdbx_description
1 polymer ?
#
loop_
_entity_poly.entity_id
_entity_poly.type
_entity_poly.pdbx_seq_one_letter_code
_entity_poly.pdbx_strand_id
1 'polypeptide(L)'
;MIFALLTSALALPATGPVYIDFHADYTVDVQGVITSQSNATIKYDLQRAVCPHASTHGADTWNVVARWAYNNDFGKVYQSAIANTPFPGATQQYYQPTIYNPPKGDLAIWFVCSSEAAAMVSALPSPGPVYVDFHADYSMDVQGVITTDSTVVIKYDLLRATCPHASTHGGDTWTVSAYWAYNNDFNNIQVASIAYTPFPGAQQLYLQPSIVNPPQGDIAMWFVCGSEAGTTLPFWAQSELRSLEHPYKNGRYSTVSLMLSVFALFSAIVALPAATGPVYVDFHADYTFDVQGQITTDSTVVIKYDLQRATCPHYSTHGADTWGVGAYWAYNGDFNHIQYATIAYTPSPGAQQVYVEPTIVNPPKGDIAIWFVCGSEMGGSYDSNYGQNWHLTVQ
;
A
#
# COMPACT_ATOMS: atom_id res chain seq x y z
N MET A 1 26.79 1.88 -1.83
CA MET A 1 26.13 2.04 -3.14
C MET A 1 26.35 3.47 -3.61
N ILE A 2 26.89 3.70 -4.80
CA ILE A 2 27.22 5.04 -5.31
C ILE A 2 26.52 5.22 -6.67
N PHE A 3 25.88 6.38 -6.85
CA PHE A 3 25.13 6.75 -8.06
C PHE A 3 25.92 7.77 -8.89
N ALA A 4 26.04 7.53 -10.19
CA ALA A 4 26.41 8.54 -11.17
C ALA A 4 25.21 8.79 -12.09
N LEU A 5 24.74 10.03 -12.17
CA LEU A 5 23.66 10.45 -13.05
C LEU A 5 24.26 11.22 -14.23
N LEU A 6 24.15 10.67 -15.44
CA LEU A 6 24.60 11.32 -16.66
C LEU A 6 23.40 11.95 -17.37
N THR A 7 23.32 13.27 -17.34
CA THR A 7 22.30 14.02 -18.09
C THR A 7 22.81 14.33 -19.49
N SER A 8 22.06 13.98 -20.53
CA SER A 8 22.48 14.21 -21.91
C SER A 8 22.50 15.70 -22.26
N ALA A 9 23.69 16.26 -22.53
CA ALA A 9 23.82 17.55 -23.22
C ALA A 9 23.80 17.33 -24.74
N LEU A 10 23.06 18.17 -25.46
CA LEU A 10 22.97 18.16 -26.93
C LEU A 10 24.32 18.57 -27.54
N ALA A 11 25.10 17.60 -28.02
CA ALA A 11 26.30 17.83 -28.82
C ALA A 11 26.29 16.96 -30.09
N LEU A 12 26.92 17.47 -31.15
CA LEU A 12 26.96 16.87 -32.50
C LEU A 12 27.49 15.42 -32.49
N PRO A 13 27.06 14.57 -33.43
CA PRO A 13 27.34 13.14 -33.43
C PRO A 13 28.83 12.88 -33.70
N ALA A 14 29.60 12.59 -32.65
CA ALA A 14 30.90 11.97 -32.79
C ALA A 14 30.70 10.48 -33.11
N THR A 15 31.12 10.03 -34.29
CA THR A 15 31.03 8.62 -34.74
C THR A 15 32.11 7.71 -34.11
N GLY A 16 32.52 8.01 -32.89
CA GLY A 16 33.55 7.26 -32.16
C GLY A 16 32.94 6.30 -31.13
N PRO A 17 33.70 5.28 -30.67
CA PRO A 17 33.31 4.49 -29.51
C PRO A 17 33.12 5.41 -28.30
N VAL A 18 32.06 5.15 -27.52
CA VAL A 18 31.81 5.89 -26.28
C VAL A 18 32.44 5.13 -25.13
N TYR A 19 33.24 5.81 -24.30
CA TYR A 19 33.81 5.25 -23.07
C TYR A 19 33.28 6.00 -21.86
N ILE A 20 32.91 5.25 -20.81
CA ILE A 20 32.54 5.78 -19.51
C ILE A 20 33.56 5.22 -18.52
N ASP A 21 34.54 6.03 -18.16
CA ASP A 21 35.68 5.65 -17.35
C ASP A 21 35.45 6.07 -15.89
N PHE A 22 35.36 5.10 -14.99
CA PHE A 22 35.20 5.30 -13.54
C PHE A 22 36.55 5.10 -12.85
N HIS A 23 37.17 6.19 -12.41
CA HIS A 23 38.52 6.19 -11.81
C HIS A 23 38.51 5.90 -10.31
N ALA A 24 39.67 5.51 -9.77
CA ALA A 24 39.88 5.21 -8.34
C ALA A 24 39.59 6.39 -7.40
N ASP A 25 39.80 7.62 -7.87
CA ASP A 25 39.55 8.87 -7.13
C ASP A 25 38.08 9.32 -7.18
N TYR A 26 37.19 8.43 -7.62
CA TYR A 26 35.75 8.61 -7.78
C TYR A 26 35.32 9.55 -8.91
N THR A 27 36.26 10.09 -9.70
CA THR A 27 35.92 10.85 -10.92
C THR A 27 35.32 9.94 -11.98
N VAL A 28 34.54 10.54 -12.89
CA VAL A 28 33.89 9.84 -14.01
C VAL A 28 34.15 10.64 -15.27
N ASP A 29 34.88 10.03 -16.21
CA ASP A 29 35.18 10.62 -17.51
C ASP A 29 34.32 9.97 -18.58
N VAL A 30 33.61 10.79 -19.36
CA VAL A 30 32.83 10.31 -20.51
C VAL A 30 33.50 10.78 -21.79
N GLN A 31 34.03 9.85 -22.56
CA GLN A 31 34.61 10.11 -23.87
C GLN A 31 33.60 9.77 -24.96
N GLY A 32 33.11 10.78 -25.69
CA GLY A 32 32.10 10.63 -26.73
C GLY A 32 30.69 11.01 -26.26
N VAL A 33 29.71 10.83 -27.15
CA VAL A 33 28.30 11.15 -26.88
C VAL A 33 27.47 9.87 -26.90
N ILE A 34 26.81 9.57 -25.78
CA ILE A 34 25.88 8.44 -25.69
C ILE A 34 24.64 8.82 -26.51
N THR A 35 24.43 8.13 -27.62
CA THR A 35 23.23 8.24 -28.44
C THR A 35 22.50 6.90 -28.48
N SER A 36 21.26 6.90 -28.96
CA SER A 36 20.48 5.66 -29.13
C SER A 36 21.04 4.68 -30.16
N GLN A 37 22.10 5.06 -30.87
CA GLN A 37 22.80 4.23 -31.84
C GLN A 37 24.26 3.98 -31.44
N SER A 38 24.71 4.52 -30.29
CA SER A 38 26.08 4.36 -29.82
C SER A 38 26.17 3.13 -28.91
N ASN A 39 27.26 2.37 -29.02
CA ASN A 39 27.65 1.45 -27.96
C ASN A 39 28.53 2.19 -26.96
N ALA A 40 28.24 2.06 -25.66
CA ALA A 40 29.03 2.67 -24.59
C ALA A 40 29.76 1.59 -23.80
N THR A 41 31.08 1.71 -23.69
CA THR A 41 31.92 0.78 -22.96
C THR A 41 32.24 1.36 -21.60
N ILE A 42 31.90 0.63 -20.54
CA ILE A 42 32.25 1.02 -19.17
C ILE A 42 33.67 0.54 -18.87
N LYS A 43 34.55 1.43 -18.44
CA LYS A 43 35.80 1.05 -17.79
C LYS A 43 35.70 1.38 -16.31
N TYR A 44 36.06 0.46 -15.46
CA TYR A 44 35.97 0.64 -14.01
C TYR A 44 37.31 0.29 -13.38
N ASP A 45 37.87 1.23 -12.63
CA ASP A 45 39.07 1.02 -11.86
C ASP A 45 38.74 0.23 -10.59
N LEU A 46 39.30 -0.98 -10.48
CA LEU A 46 39.06 -1.85 -9.32
C LEU A 46 39.57 -1.26 -8.00
N GLN A 47 40.52 -0.31 -8.03
CA GLN A 47 40.93 0.40 -6.81
C GLN A 47 39.81 1.30 -6.26
N ARG A 48 38.79 1.62 -7.06
CA ARG A 48 37.57 2.32 -6.62
C ARG A 48 36.64 1.43 -5.79
N ALA A 49 36.76 0.10 -5.91
CA ALA A 49 35.85 -0.82 -5.25
C ALA A 49 36.21 -0.97 -3.77
N VAL A 50 35.39 -0.38 -2.89
CA VAL A 50 35.43 -0.66 -1.45
C VAL A 50 34.55 -1.89 -1.19
N CYS A 51 35.03 -3.07 -1.59
CA CYS A 51 34.37 -4.34 -1.29
C CYS A 51 34.87 -4.87 0.06
N PRO A 52 33.99 -5.27 0.99
CA PRO A 52 34.42 -6.00 2.18
C PRO A 52 35.10 -7.31 1.75
N HIS A 53 36.37 -7.48 2.11
CA HIS A 53 37.10 -8.72 1.85
C HIS A 53 36.62 -9.78 2.85
N ALA A 54 35.71 -10.65 2.41
CA ALA A 54 35.38 -11.87 3.15
C ALA A 54 36.30 -12.99 2.66
N SER A 55 37.42 -13.21 3.36
CA SER A 55 38.30 -14.34 3.06
C SER A 55 37.61 -15.64 3.47
N THR A 56 36.98 -16.35 2.53
CA THR A 56 36.47 -17.71 2.76
C THR A 56 37.48 -18.69 2.16
N HIS A 57 38.07 -19.54 2.98
CA HIS A 57 39.06 -20.57 2.56
C HIS A 57 40.36 -20.07 1.91
N GLY A 58 40.81 -18.85 2.23
CA GLY A 58 42.15 -18.36 1.84
C GLY A 58 42.27 -17.88 0.38
N ALA A 59 41.15 -17.83 -0.36
CA ALA A 59 41.06 -17.14 -1.64
C ALA A 59 39.98 -16.05 -1.53
N ASP A 60 40.39 -14.80 -1.70
CA ASP A 60 39.46 -13.68 -1.79
C ASP A 60 38.77 -13.74 -3.16
N THR A 61 37.59 -14.36 -3.22
CA THR A 61 36.75 -14.30 -4.43
C THR A 61 35.66 -13.27 -4.24
N TRP A 62 35.83 -12.11 -4.88
CA TRP A 62 34.79 -11.11 -5.04
C TRP A 62 34.66 -10.73 -6.51
N ASN A 63 33.43 -10.41 -6.89
CA ASN A 63 33.09 -9.94 -8.21
C ASN A 63 32.55 -8.50 -8.12
N VAL A 64 32.92 -7.67 -9.10
CA VAL A 64 32.27 -6.38 -9.32
C VAL A 64 31.30 -6.54 -10.47
N VAL A 65 30.04 -6.17 -10.24
CA VAL A 65 28.99 -6.17 -11.26
C VAL A 65 28.61 -4.73 -11.57
N ALA A 66 28.74 -4.32 -12.83
CA ALA A 66 28.11 -3.11 -13.34
C ALA A 66 26.61 -3.38 -13.46
N ARG A 67 25.81 -2.48 -12.91
CA ARG A 67 24.38 -2.42 -13.13
C ARG A 67 24.03 -1.07 -13.72
N TRP A 68 23.05 -1.05 -14.62
CA TRP A 68 22.55 0.19 -15.17
C TRP A 68 21.05 0.14 -15.43
N ALA A 69 20.45 1.33 -15.40
CA ALA A 69 19.05 1.58 -15.69
C ALA A 69 18.93 2.82 -16.57
N TYR A 70 17.90 2.86 -17.40
CA TYR A 70 17.59 4.00 -18.27
C TYR A 70 16.44 4.81 -17.69
N ASN A 71 16.48 6.13 -17.84
CA ASN A 71 15.43 7.05 -17.41
C ASN A 71 15.04 6.91 -15.93
N ASN A 72 16.00 6.49 -15.09
CA ASN A 72 15.76 6.15 -13.68
C ASN A 72 14.67 5.07 -13.46
N ASP A 73 14.39 4.24 -14.48
CA ASP A 73 13.53 3.06 -14.37
C ASP A 73 14.31 1.91 -13.73
N PHE A 74 14.39 1.92 -12.40
CA PHE A 74 15.01 0.85 -11.63
C PHE A 74 14.18 -0.45 -11.62
N GLY A 75 13.00 -0.47 -12.25
CA GLY A 75 12.25 -1.69 -12.53
C GLY A 75 12.88 -2.53 -13.64
N LYS A 76 13.72 -1.93 -14.50
CA LYS A 76 14.44 -2.60 -15.58
C LYS A 76 15.94 -2.41 -15.46
N VAL A 77 16.55 -3.25 -14.62
CA VAL A 77 18.00 -3.26 -14.39
C VAL A 77 18.71 -4.22 -15.32
N TYR A 78 19.71 -3.71 -16.02
CA TYR A 78 20.65 -4.50 -16.79
C TYR A 78 21.93 -4.68 -15.98
N GLN A 79 22.64 -5.79 -16.16
CA GLN A 79 23.86 -6.06 -15.43
C GLN A 79 24.90 -6.84 -16.24
N SER A 80 26.17 -6.60 -15.94
CA SER A 80 27.30 -7.35 -16.49
C SER A 80 28.44 -7.40 -15.48
N ALA A 81 29.13 -8.54 -15.40
CA ALA A 81 30.33 -8.68 -14.60
C ALA A 81 31.49 -7.83 -15.18
N ILE A 82 32.27 -7.19 -14.30
CA ILE A 82 33.43 -6.33 -14.61
C ILE A 82 34.73 -6.97 -14.14
N ALA A 83 34.72 -7.80 -13.12
CA ALA A 83 35.92 -8.51 -12.73
C ALA A 83 35.51 -9.72 -11.92
N ASN A 84 36.17 -10.84 -12.23
CA ASN A 84 36.35 -11.92 -11.28
C ASN A 84 37.79 -11.79 -10.78
N THR A 85 37.98 -11.91 -9.48
CA THR A 85 39.27 -11.72 -8.83
C THR A 85 40.33 -12.61 -9.51
N PRO A 86 41.46 -12.04 -9.96
CA PRO A 86 42.53 -12.84 -10.50
C PRO A 86 43.28 -13.53 -9.35
N PHE A 87 43.69 -14.77 -9.56
CA PHE A 87 44.66 -15.44 -8.70
C PHE A 87 45.90 -14.55 -8.48
N PRO A 88 46.61 -14.67 -7.33
CA PRO A 88 47.81 -13.89 -7.05
C PRO A 88 48.80 -13.95 -8.23
N GLY A 89 49.04 -12.80 -8.88
CA GLY A 89 49.95 -12.66 -10.03
C GLY A 89 49.29 -12.31 -11.38
N ALA A 90 47.97 -12.28 -11.50
CA ALA A 90 47.34 -11.81 -12.74
C ALA A 90 47.29 -10.28 -12.81
N THR A 91 47.86 -9.75 -13.90
CA THR A 91 47.84 -8.33 -14.28
C THR A 91 46.39 -7.85 -14.38
N GLN A 92 46.08 -6.65 -13.86
CA GLN A 92 44.74 -6.04 -13.92
C GLN A 92 44.11 -6.22 -15.30
N GLN A 93 43.09 -7.07 -15.40
CA GLN A 93 42.27 -7.14 -16.61
C GLN A 93 41.10 -6.19 -16.43
N TYR A 94 41.12 -5.09 -17.20
CA TYR A 94 39.94 -4.25 -17.37
C TYR A 94 38.90 -5.05 -18.15
N TYR A 95 37.85 -5.52 -17.48
CA TYR A 95 36.70 -6.06 -18.17
C TYR A 95 35.77 -4.89 -18.50
N GLN A 96 35.29 -4.89 -19.75
CA GLN A 96 34.71 -3.72 -20.40
C GLN A 96 33.29 -4.06 -20.84
N PRO A 97 32.28 -4.01 -19.95
CA PRO A 97 30.92 -4.28 -20.38
C PRO A 97 30.46 -3.18 -21.34
N THR A 98 29.86 -3.62 -22.43
CA THR A 98 29.33 -2.74 -23.47
C THR A 98 27.81 -2.62 -23.31
N ILE A 99 27.34 -1.40 -23.15
CA ILE A 99 25.93 -1.02 -23.25
C ILE A 99 25.60 -0.88 -24.73
N TYR A 100 24.67 -1.69 -25.23
CA TYR A 100 24.25 -1.66 -26.62
C TYR A 100 23.00 -0.79 -26.81
N ASN A 101 23.05 0.15 -27.75
CA ASN A 101 21.92 0.98 -28.20
C ASN A 101 21.03 1.52 -27.04
N PRO A 102 21.61 2.29 -26.10
CA PRO A 102 20.85 2.77 -24.94
C PRO A 102 19.69 3.67 -25.40
N PRO A 103 18.44 3.49 -24.91
CA PRO A 103 17.34 4.38 -25.26
C PRO A 103 17.66 5.82 -24.89
N LYS A 104 17.02 6.78 -25.57
CA LYS A 104 17.22 8.20 -25.28
C LYS A 104 16.80 8.53 -23.84
N GLY A 105 17.67 9.23 -23.13
CA GLY A 105 17.41 9.86 -21.84
C GLY A 105 18.50 9.57 -20.81
N ASP A 106 18.16 9.56 -19.53
CA ASP A 106 19.14 9.48 -18.45
C ASP A 106 19.70 8.06 -18.33
N LEU A 107 21.01 7.96 -18.06
CA LEU A 107 21.66 6.68 -17.79
C LEU A 107 22.18 6.69 -16.35
N ALA A 108 21.64 5.81 -15.52
CA ALA A 108 22.12 5.57 -14.17
C ALA A 108 22.99 4.31 -14.17
N ILE A 109 24.23 4.42 -13.69
CA ILE A 109 25.16 3.30 -13.55
C ILE A 109 25.57 3.18 -12.09
N TRP A 110 25.58 1.97 -11.55
CA TRP A 110 26.12 1.67 -10.22
C TRP A 110 26.84 0.33 -10.21
N PHE A 111 27.65 0.13 -9.17
CA PHE A 111 28.48 -1.06 -9.02
C PHE A 111 28.14 -1.78 -7.73
N VAL A 112 28.10 -3.10 -7.79
CA VAL A 112 27.81 -3.97 -6.65
C VAL A 112 28.95 -4.97 -6.49
N CYS A 113 29.43 -5.13 -5.26
CA CYS A 113 30.34 -6.20 -4.88
C CYS A 113 29.50 -7.43 -4.49
N SER A 114 29.79 -8.60 -5.05
CA SER A 114 29.17 -9.87 -4.62
C SER A 114 30.24 -10.91 -4.31
N SER A 115 30.06 -11.63 -3.20
CA SER A 115 30.93 -12.73 -2.76
C SER A 115 30.60 -14.08 -3.39
N GLU A 116 29.45 -14.21 -4.07
CA GLU A 116 29.06 -15.46 -4.73
C GLU A 116 29.41 -15.45 -6.21
N ALA A 117 30.28 -16.38 -6.62
CA ALA A 117 30.56 -16.72 -8.01
C ALA A 117 29.42 -17.55 -8.63
N ALA A 118 28.17 -17.09 -8.49
CA ALA A 118 27.01 -17.79 -9.03
C ALA A 118 26.92 -17.58 -10.55
N ALA A 119 27.35 -18.63 -11.27
CA ALA A 119 27.00 -19.00 -12.65
C ALA A 119 26.20 -17.97 -13.47
N MET A 120 26.88 -17.26 -14.37
CA MET A 120 26.26 -16.50 -15.46
C MET A 120 26.62 -17.11 -16.82
N VAL A 121 25.73 -17.95 -17.39
CA VAL A 121 25.40 -18.01 -18.84
C VAL A 121 24.01 -18.67 -19.00
N SER A 122 23.14 -18.02 -19.79
CA SER A 122 21.88 -18.52 -20.41
C SER A 122 20.69 -18.92 -19.52
N ALA A 123 20.04 -17.92 -18.94
CA ALA A 123 18.59 -17.70 -18.91
C ALA A 123 18.40 -16.42 -18.10
N LEU A 124 17.58 -15.46 -18.53
CA LEU A 124 17.11 -14.43 -17.59
C LEU A 124 16.48 -15.21 -16.43
N PRO A 125 17.04 -15.16 -15.20
CA PRO A 125 16.38 -15.82 -14.09
C PRO A 125 14.99 -15.20 -14.00
N SER A 126 13.96 -16.05 -13.99
CA SER A 126 12.63 -15.65 -13.55
C SER A 126 12.84 -14.76 -12.32
N PRO A 127 12.29 -13.53 -12.28
CA PRO A 127 12.45 -12.68 -11.11
C PRO A 127 12.07 -13.53 -9.91
N GLY A 128 13.01 -13.66 -8.97
CA GLY A 128 12.75 -14.40 -7.74
C GLY A 128 11.52 -13.82 -7.04
N PRO A 129 10.94 -14.55 -6.08
CA PRO A 129 9.81 -14.04 -5.33
C PRO A 129 10.14 -12.67 -4.73
N VAL A 130 9.19 -11.73 -4.85
CA VAL A 130 9.24 -10.43 -4.18
C VAL A 130 8.67 -10.63 -2.79
N TYR A 131 9.41 -10.29 -1.74
CA TYR A 131 8.89 -10.44 -0.38
C TYR A 131 8.28 -9.12 0.09
N VAL A 132 7.09 -9.20 0.66
CA VAL A 132 6.46 -8.10 1.39
C VAL A 132 6.37 -8.51 2.85
N ASP A 133 7.19 -7.86 3.68
CA ASP A 133 7.32 -8.16 5.10
C ASP A 133 6.53 -7.11 5.91
N PHE A 134 5.50 -7.55 6.65
CA PHE A 134 4.70 -6.73 7.56
C PHE A 134 5.16 -6.97 9.00
N HIS A 135 5.79 -5.96 9.60
CA HIS A 135 6.41 -6.07 10.94
C HIS A 135 5.42 -5.73 12.07
N ALA A 136 5.76 -6.15 13.30
CA ALA A 136 4.98 -5.91 14.52
C ALA A 136 4.75 -4.43 14.85
N ASP A 137 5.69 -3.56 14.48
CA ASP A 137 5.65 -2.10 14.72
C ASP A 137 4.83 -1.34 13.65
N TYR A 138 4.03 -2.06 12.87
CA TYR A 138 3.24 -1.58 11.76
C TYR A 138 4.04 -1.10 10.53
N SER A 139 5.38 -1.16 10.57
CA SER A 139 6.21 -0.88 9.40
C SER A 139 6.08 -2.00 8.35
N MET A 140 6.54 -1.73 7.14
CA MET A 140 6.45 -2.65 6.02
C MET A 140 7.69 -2.52 5.14
N ASP A 141 8.29 -3.65 4.76
CA ASP A 141 9.42 -3.71 3.84
C ASP A 141 9.04 -4.47 2.56
N VAL A 142 9.46 -3.94 1.40
CA VAL A 142 9.34 -4.63 0.11
C VAL A 142 10.73 -4.98 -0.40
N GLN A 143 11.02 -6.27 -0.52
CA GLN A 143 12.27 -6.78 -1.05
C GLN A 143 12.09 -7.18 -2.52
N GLY A 144 12.27 -6.21 -3.42
CA GLY A 144 12.17 -6.39 -4.86
C GLY A 144 11.23 -5.38 -5.51
N VAL A 145 11.02 -5.51 -6.81
CA VAL A 145 10.04 -4.72 -7.57
C VAL A 145 8.91 -5.66 -7.96
N ILE A 146 7.68 -5.33 -7.57
CA ILE A 146 6.49 -6.08 -7.97
C ILE A 146 6.22 -5.76 -9.45
N THR A 147 6.27 -6.80 -10.28
CA THR A 147 5.94 -6.74 -11.71
C THR A 147 4.83 -7.73 -12.01
N THR A 148 4.26 -7.67 -13.21
CA THR A 148 3.17 -8.58 -13.62
C THR A 148 3.57 -10.06 -13.67
N ASP A 149 4.88 -10.35 -13.67
CA ASP A 149 5.43 -11.70 -13.69
C ASP A 149 6.00 -12.11 -12.31
N SER A 150 5.86 -11.24 -11.31
CA SER A 150 6.37 -11.51 -9.97
C SER A 150 5.49 -12.51 -9.23
N THR A 151 6.11 -13.37 -8.43
CA THR A 151 5.43 -14.02 -7.31
C THR A 151 5.67 -13.17 -6.06
N VAL A 152 4.64 -12.57 -5.48
CA VAL A 152 4.76 -11.77 -4.26
C VAL A 152 4.48 -12.67 -3.06
N VAL A 153 5.46 -12.86 -2.20
CA VAL A 153 5.35 -13.66 -0.97
C VAL A 153 5.13 -12.73 0.21
N ILE A 154 4.01 -12.90 0.89
CA ILE A 154 3.66 -12.08 2.06
C ILE A 154 4.21 -12.76 3.31
N LYS A 155 5.03 -12.04 4.08
CA LYS A 155 5.39 -12.41 5.45
C LYS A 155 4.70 -11.44 6.40
N TYR A 156 4.00 -11.97 7.39
CA TYR A 156 3.27 -11.17 8.36
C TYR A 156 3.71 -11.58 9.76
N ASP A 157 4.19 -10.60 10.53
CA ASP A 157 4.51 -10.78 11.93
C ASP A 157 3.22 -10.85 12.75
N LEU A 158 3.00 -11.99 13.41
CA LEU A 158 1.82 -12.22 14.22
C LEU A 158 1.70 -11.28 15.42
N LEU A 159 2.81 -10.69 15.90
CA LEU A 159 2.76 -9.67 16.95
C LEU A 159 2.13 -8.35 16.47
N ARG A 160 2.02 -8.15 15.15
CA ARG A 160 1.27 -7.04 14.56
C ARG A 160 -0.25 -7.22 14.74
N ALA A 161 -0.71 -8.46 14.88
CA ALA A 161 -2.13 -8.75 14.99
C ALA A 161 -2.62 -8.41 16.40
N THR A 162 -3.43 -7.36 16.54
CA THR A 162 -4.11 -7.03 17.81
C THR A 162 -5.37 -7.86 18.00
N CYS A 163 -5.32 -9.16 17.67
CA CYS A 163 -6.49 -10.02 17.79
C CYS A 163 -6.87 -10.11 19.29
N PRO A 164 -8.15 -9.88 19.67
CA PRO A 164 -8.57 -10.09 21.05
C PRO A 164 -8.39 -11.57 21.42
N HIS A 165 -7.52 -11.85 22.39
CA HIS A 165 -7.39 -13.17 22.97
C HIS A 165 -8.58 -13.40 23.92
N ALA A 166 -9.65 -13.99 23.41
CA ALA A 166 -10.80 -14.38 24.22
C ALA A 166 -10.46 -15.65 25.03
N SER A 167 -9.71 -15.47 26.13
CA SER A 167 -9.16 -16.54 26.98
C SER A 167 -10.18 -17.43 27.72
N THR A 168 -11.43 -17.51 27.29
CA THR A 168 -12.50 -18.06 28.14
C THR A 168 -12.54 -19.58 28.19
N HIS A 169 -12.09 -20.33 27.17
CA HIS A 169 -12.14 -21.81 27.22
C HIS A 169 -11.02 -22.52 26.46
N GLY A 170 -9.88 -22.74 27.12
CA GLY A 170 -9.07 -23.96 26.93
C GLY A 170 -8.63 -24.28 25.50
N GLY A 171 -8.13 -23.30 24.75
CA GLY A 171 -7.47 -23.51 23.46
C GLY A 171 -8.01 -22.57 22.39
N ASP A 172 -7.62 -21.30 22.46
CA ASP A 172 -8.08 -20.30 21.49
C ASP A 172 -7.39 -20.52 20.14
N THR A 173 -8.12 -21.09 19.19
CA THR A 173 -7.74 -21.10 17.79
C THR A 173 -8.17 -19.78 17.16
N TRP A 174 -7.17 -19.04 16.69
CA TRP A 174 -7.38 -17.83 15.93
C TRP A 174 -6.66 -17.95 14.59
N THR A 175 -7.21 -17.25 13.61
CA THR A 175 -6.70 -17.20 12.25
C THR A 175 -6.44 -15.76 11.87
N VAL A 176 -5.35 -15.53 11.14
CA VAL A 176 -5.13 -14.28 10.43
C VAL A 176 -5.23 -14.59 8.95
N SER A 177 -6.11 -13.87 8.26
CA SER A 177 -6.28 -13.98 6.82
C SER A 177 -5.85 -12.67 6.15
N ALA A 178 -5.00 -12.78 5.12
CA ALA A 178 -4.72 -11.69 4.19
C ALA A 178 -5.86 -11.60 3.18
N TYR A 179 -6.36 -10.40 2.99
CA TYR A 179 -7.26 -10.06 1.89
C TYR A 179 -6.55 -9.05 1.00
N TRP A 180 -6.75 -9.15 -0.31
CA TRP A 180 -6.26 -8.14 -1.22
C TRP A 180 -7.20 -7.93 -2.40
N ALA A 181 -7.15 -6.72 -2.95
CA ALA A 181 -7.85 -6.31 -4.16
C ALA A 181 -6.87 -5.59 -5.09
N TYR A 182 -7.03 -5.79 -6.39
CA TYR A 182 -6.24 -5.09 -7.40
C TYR A 182 -6.97 -3.84 -7.85
N ASN A 183 -6.23 -2.74 -8.04
CA ASN A 183 -6.76 -1.47 -8.54
C ASN A 183 -7.99 -0.95 -7.75
N ASN A 184 -8.03 -1.24 -6.45
CA ASN A 184 -9.16 -0.94 -5.57
C ASN A 184 -10.51 -1.52 -6.04
N ASP A 185 -10.51 -2.61 -6.83
CA ASP A 185 -11.72 -3.34 -7.20
C ASP A 185 -12.15 -4.29 -6.07
N PHE A 186 -12.87 -3.73 -5.09
CA PHE A 186 -13.41 -4.48 -3.95
C PHE A 186 -14.54 -5.45 -4.32
N ASN A 187 -14.94 -5.55 -5.60
CA ASN A 187 -15.82 -6.62 -6.06
C ASN A 187 -15.06 -7.92 -6.33
N ASN A 188 -13.72 -7.86 -6.42
CA ASN A 188 -12.86 -9.00 -6.72
C ASN A 188 -11.78 -9.19 -5.65
N ILE A 189 -12.22 -9.45 -4.42
CA ILE A 189 -11.35 -9.66 -3.27
C ILE A 189 -10.80 -11.08 -3.29
N GLN A 190 -9.49 -11.19 -3.17
CA GLN A 190 -8.79 -12.44 -2.97
C GLN A 190 -8.49 -12.63 -1.48
N VAL A 191 -8.48 -13.89 -1.00
CA VAL A 191 -8.20 -14.20 0.41
C VAL A 191 -7.22 -15.37 0.53
N ALA A 192 -6.33 -15.29 1.51
CA ALA A 192 -5.48 -16.40 1.91
C ALA A 192 -5.21 -16.39 3.42
N SER A 193 -5.28 -17.57 4.05
CA SER A 193 -4.96 -17.73 5.47
C SER A 193 -3.44 -17.77 5.69
N ILE A 194 -2.95 -17.00 6.66
CA ILE A 194 -1.52 -16.80 6.98
C ILE A 194 -1.09 -17.63 8.17
N ALA A 195 -1.95 -17.73 9.17
CA ALA A 195 -1.61 -18.42 10.40
C ALA A 195 -2.82 -19.14 10.95
N TYR A 196 -2.52 -20.33 11.46
CA TYR A 196 -3.37 -21.13 12.31
C TYR A 196 -2.54 -21.40 13.55
N THR A 197 -3.01 -21.05 14.74
CA THR A 197 -2.38 -21.51 15.97
C THR A 197 -2.98 -22.87 16.34
N PRO A 198 -2.25 -23.98 16.17
CA PRO A 198 -2.65 -25.20 16.85
C PRO A 198 -2.32 -25.04 18.34
N PHE A 199 -3.07 -25.73 19.18
CA PHE A 199 -2.95 -25.94 20.62
C PHE A 199 -1.61 -25.58 21.33
N PRO A 200 -1.64 -25.23 22.63
CA PRO A 200 -0.44 -24.94 23.42
C PRO A 200 0.67 -25.98 23.21
N GLY A 201 1.78 -25.57 22.60
CA GLY A 201 2.94 -26.42 22.28
C GLY A 201 3.22 -26.63 20.78
N ALA A 202 2.32 -26.21 19.88
CA ALA A 202 2.63 -26.22 18.45
C ALA A 202 3.56 -25.06 18.06
N GLN A 203 4.59 -25.35 17.26
CA GLN A 203 5.41 -24.32 16.64
C GLN A 203 4.54 -23.48 15.70
N GLN A 204 4.70 -22.16 15.72
CA GLN A 204 4.05 -21.25 14.78
C GLN A 204 4.28 -21.73 13.34
N LEU A 205 3.20 -22.12 12.67
CA LEU A 205 3.25 -22.41 11.24
C LEU A 205 3.07 -21.09 10.50
N TYR A 206 4.16 -20.55 9.95
CA TYR A 206 4.10 -19.40 9.05
C TYR A 206 3.58 -19.90 7.70
N LEU A 207 2.31 -19.68 7.37
CA LEU A 207 1.88 -19.78 5.98
C LEU A 207 2.24 -18.45 5.31
N GLN A 208 2.99 -18.54 4.22
CA GLN A 208 3.41 -17.40 3.43
C GLN A 208 2.54 -17.37 2.17
N PRO A 209 1.39 -16.67 2.17
CA PRO A 209 0.58 -16.62 0.98
C PRO A 209 1.35 -15.94 -0.15
N SER A 210 1.21 -16.48 -1.34
CA SER A 210 1.87 -15.99 -2.54
C SER A 210 0.84 -15.44 -3.53
N ILE A 211 1.01 -14.20 -3.96
CA ILE A 211 0.29 -13.62 -5.08
C ILE A 211 1.10 -13.93 -6.35
N VAL A 212 0.53 -14.72 -7.26
CA VAL A 212 1.21 -15.10 -8.50
C VAL A 212 0.69 -14.21 -9.63
N ASN A 213 1.62 -13.56 -10.33
CA ASN A 213 1.34 -12.71 -11.50
C ASN A 213 0.28 -11.61 -11.21
N PRO A 214 0.55 -10.69 -10.27
CA PRO A 214 -0.40 -9.62 -9.99
C PRO A 214 -0.64 -8.79 -11.27
N PRO A 215 -1.90 -8.45 -11.62
CA PRO A 215 -2.16 -7.52 -12.72
C PRO A 215 -1.47 -6.19 -12.47
N GLN A 216 -1.23 -5.43 -13.54
CA GLN A 216 -0.65 -4.11 -13.43
C GLN A 216 -1.55 -3.18 -12.59
N GLY A 217 -0.92 -2.46 -11.65
CA GLY A 217 -1.52 -1.40 -10.86
C GLY A 217 -1.38 -1.60 -9.34
N ASP A 218 -2.27 -0.99 -8.57
CA ASP A 218 -2.18 -0.96 -7.11
C ASP A 218 -2.69 -2.26 -6.48
N ILE A 219 -2.08 -2.67 -5.36
CA ILE A 219 -2.55 -3.79 -4.54
C ILE A 219 -2.99 -3.22 -3.20
N ALA A 220 -4.30 -3.16 -2.97
CA ALA A 220 -4.84 -2.88 -1.64
C ALA A 220 -4.82 -4.18 -0.84
N MET A 221 -4.22 -4.16 0.35
CA MET A 221 -4.11 -5.34 1.21
C MET A 221 -4.51 -5.02 2.65
N TRP A 222 -5.25 -5.93 3.28
CA TRP A 222 -5.62 -5.84 4.68
C TRP A 222 -5.63 -7.21 5.34
N PHE A 223 -5.56 -7.23 6.66
CA PHE A 223 -5.47 -8.44 7.46
C PHE A 223 -6.64 -8.49 8.41
N VAL A 224 -7.31 -9.64 8.48
CA VAL A 224 -8.45 -9.86 9.37
C VAL A 224 -8.12 -10.99 10.33
N CYS A 225 -8.31 -10.72 11.61
CA CYS A 225 -8.33 -11.73 12.66
C CYS A 225 -9.71 -12.39 12.71
N GLY A 226 -9.79 -13.72 12.71
CA GLY A 226 -11.01 -14.46 13.00
C GLY A 226 -10.78 -15.52 14.08
N SER A 227 -11.77 -15.77 14.93
CA SER A 227 -11.80 -16.95 15.80
C SER A 227 -12.57 -18.08 15.09
N GLU A 228 -12.21 -19.35 15.33
CA GLU A 228 -12.96 -20.50 14.77
C GLU A 228 -14.42 -20.56 15.25
N ALA A 229 -14.82 -19.76 16.24
CA ALA A 229 -16.19 -19.66 16.73
C ALA A 229 -17.18 -19.02 15.74
N GLY A 230 -16.76 -18.69 14.51
CA GLY A 230 -17.64 -18.12 13.49
C GLY A 230 -17.77 -16.60 13.54
N THR A 231 -17.05 -15.93 14.43
CA THR A 231 -16.98 -14.47 14.47
C THR A 231 -15.88 -13.91 13.58
N THR A 232 -16.27 -13.33 12.45
CA THR A 232 -15.48 -12.25 11.84
C THR A 232 -15.90 -10.93 12.50
N LEU A 233 -15.14 -10.46 13.48
CA LEU A 233 -15.16 -9.03 13.82
C LEU A 233 -14.23 -8.31 12.84
N PRO A 234 -14.72 -7.38 11.99
CA PRO A 234 -13.85 -6.65 11.08
C PRO A 234 -13.01 -5.66 11.90
N PHE A 235 -11.77 -6.02 12.17
CA PHE A 235 -10.75 -5.08 12.63
C PHE A 235 -9.95 -4.63 11.42
N TRP A 236 -10.01 -3.33 11.10
CA TRP A 236 -9.33 -2.76 9.95
C TRP A 236 -7.97 -2.20 10.38
N ALA A 237 -6.89 -2.83 9.93
CA ALA A 237 -5.60 -2.18 9.80
C ALA A 237 -5.30 -2.08 8.30
N GLN A 238 -5.47 -0.89 7.72
CA GLN A 238 -5.14 -0.63 6.33
C GLN A 238 -3.65 -0.33 6.21
N SER A 239 -2.93 -1.12 5.41
CA SER A 239 -1.61 -0.77 4.90
C SER A 239 -1.72 -0.66 3.39
N GLU A 240 -1.73 0.56 2.85
CA GLU A 240 -1.75 0.76 1.40
C GLU A 240 -0.38 0.43 0.80
N LEU A 241 -0.34 -0.55 -0.11
CA LEU A 241 0.83 -0.84 -0.94
C LEU A 241 0.64 -0.12 -2.28
N ARG A 242 1.03 1.15 -2.35
CA ARG A 242 0.97 1.92 -3.60
C ARG A 242 2.12 1.54 -4.51
N SER A 243 1.81 1.24 -5.77
CA SER A 243 2.80 1.22 -6.84
C SER A 243 3.33 2.65 -7.03
N LEU A 244 4.62 2.88 -6.77
CA LEU A 244 5.28 4.18 -6.95
C LEU A 244 5.51 4.48 -8.44
N GLU A 245 4.45 4.86 -9.17
CA GLU A 245 4.55 5.32 -10.56
C GLU A 245 4.27 6.82 -10.78
N HIS A 246 4.20 7.67 -9.73
CA HIS A 246 4.03 9.13 -9.91
C HIS A 246 5.04 10.00 -9.14
N PRO A 247 5.87 10.80 -9.85
CA PRO A 247 6.73 11.80 -9.22
C PRO A 247 5.92 13.04 -8.80
N TYR A 248 5.71 13.21 -7.49
CA TYR A 248 5.20 14.45 -6.93
C TYR A 248 6.22 15.59 -7.13
N LYS A 249 5.86 16.57 -7.96
CA LYS A 249 6.61 17.84 -8.11
C LYS A 249 6.26 18.80 -6.97
N ASN A 250 7.30 19.34 -6.35
CA ASN A 250 7.27 20.42 -5.36
C ASN A 250 6.52 21.68 -5.84
N GLY A 251 5.77 22.31 -4.92
CA GLY A 251 5.28 23.69 -5.10
C GLY A 251 4.69 24.28 -3.81
N ARG A 252 5.51 25.02 -3.04
CA ARG A 252 5.06 26.02 -2.05
C ARG A 252 4.99 27.40 -2.72
N TYR A 253 4.07 28.26 -2.24
CA TYR A 253 4.02 29.76 -2.17
C TYR A 253 2.53 30.17 -2.21
N SER A 254 1.98 31.23 -1.63
CA SER A 254 2.34 32.16 -0.53
C SER A 254 1.07 33.00 -0.24
N THR A 255 1.02 33.55 0.96
CA THR A 255 0.19 34.62 1.54
C THR A 255 -0.46 35.70 0.63
N VAL A 256 -1.70 36.04 1.00
CA VAL A 256 -2.32 37.38 1.26
C VAL A 256 -1.87 38.58 0.40
N SER A 257 -2.84 39.19 -0.29
CA SER A 257 -2.81 40.62 -0.58
C SER A 257 -4.20 41.26 -0.42
N LEU A 258 -4.20 42.35 0.35
CA LEU A 258 -5.28 43.20 0.80
C LEU A 258 -5.60 44.26 -0.27
N MET A 259 -6.88 44.56 -0.57
CA MET A 259 -7.29 45.91 -0.99
C MET A 259 -8.78 46.20 -0.68
N LEU A 260 -8.96 47.19 0.21
CA LEU A 260 -10.01 48.22 0.30
C LEU A 260 -10.56 48.66 -1.09
N SER A 261 -11.77 49.18 -1.33
CA SER A 261 -12.90 49.71 -0.55
C SER A 261 -13.99 50.07 -1.58
N VAL A 262 -15.29 49.88 -1.31
CA VAL A 262 -16.36 50.86 -1.61
C VAL A 262 -17.54 50.58 -0.68
N PHE A 263 -17.88 51.54 0.17
CA PHE A 263 -19.12 51.59 0.94
C PHE A 263 -20.28 51.93 -0.01
N ALA A 264 -21.18 50.98 -0.25
CA ALA A 264 -22.52 51.26 -0.74
C ALA A 264 -23.49 50.82 0.37
N LEU A 265 -24.13 51.81 1.00
CA LEU A 265 -25.14 51.60 2.04
C LEU A 265 -26.43 51.07 1.37
N PHE A 266 -26.46 49.77 1.09
CA PHE A 266 -27.72 49.04 0.94
C PHE A 266 -28.13 48.55 2.32
N SER A 267 -29.30 48.96 2.78
CA SER A 267 -30.00 48.29 3.87
C SER A 267 -30.40 46.89 3.39
N ALA A 268 -29.44 45.96 3.38
CA ALA A 268 -29.75 44.54 3.27
C ALA A 268 -30.33 44.14 4.62
N ILE A 269 -31.62 43.82 4.63
CA ILE A 269 -32.16 42.94 5.66
C ILE A 269 -31.36 41.65 5.52
N VAL A 270 -30.33 41.48 6.36
CA VAL A 270 -29.67 40.20 6.52
C VAL A 270 -30.72 39.33 7.17
N ALA A 271 -31.46 38.58 6.35
CA ALA A 271 -32.19 37.43 6.85
C ALA A 271 -31.15 36.57 7.54
N LEU A 272 -31.20 36.53 8.88
CA LEU A 272 -30.44 35.54 9.63
C LEU A 272 -30.76 34.20 8.97
N PRO A 273 -29.76 33.42 8.55
CA PRO A 273 -30.03 32.10 8.01
C PRO A 273 -30.87 31.39 9.07
N ALA A 274 -32.06 30.95 8.68
CA ALA A 274 -32.90 30.17 9.56
C ALA A 274 -32.01 29.04 10.09
N ALA A 275 -31.89 28.92 11.41
CA ALA A 275 -31.14 27.83 12.01
C ALA A 275 -31.67 26.54 11.39
N THR A 276 -30.89 25.91 10.53
CA THR A 276 -31.24 24.65 9.91
C THR A 276 -31.22 23.66 11.06
N GLY A 277 -32.42 23.25 11.47
CA GLY A 277 -32.56 22.14 12.40
C GLY A 277 -31.85 20.89 11.86
N PRO A 278 -31.69 19.86 12.69
CA PRO A 278 -31.10 18.60 12.24
C PRO A 278 -31.83 18.08 10.99
N VAL A 279 -31.05 17.56 10.04
CA VAL A 279 -31.55 16.85 8.87
C VAL A 279 -31.67 15.39 9.26
N TYR A 280 -32.85 14.78 9.11
CA TYR A 280 -33.04 13.37 9.43
C TYR A 280 -32.91 12.52 8.17
N VAL A 281 -32.20 11.40 8.29
CA VAL A 281 -32.14 10.35 7.25
C VAL A 281 -32.71 9.08 7.85
N ASP A 282 -33.91 8.71 7.42
CA ASP A 282 -34.68 7.59 7.93
C ASP A 282 -34.46 6.37 7.04
N PHE A 283 -33.88 5.29 7.57
CA PHE A 283 -33.70 4.00 6.91
C PHE A 283 -34.76 3.01 7.42
N HIS A 284 -35.76 2.72 6.59
CA HIS A 284 -36.93 1.93 6.96
C HIS A 284 -36.69 0.42 6.83
N ALA A 285 -37.52 -0.38 7.50
CA ALA A 285 -37.48 -1.84 7.47
C ALA A 285 -37.70 -2.46 6.07
N ASP A 286 -38.38 -1.76 5.17
CA ASP A 286 -38.67 -2.20 3.79
C ASP A 286 -37.54 -1.86 2.80
N TYR A 287 -36.35 -1.56 3.32
CA TYR A 287 -35.16 -1.14 2.57
C TYR A 287 -35.28 0.19 1.83
N THR A 288 -36.35 0.96 2.03
CA THR A 288 -36.43 2.33 1.55
C THR A 288 -35.69 3.29 2.49
N PHE A 289 -35.44 4.52 2.05
CA PHE A 289 -34.96 5.57 2.94
C PHE A 289 -35.50 6.94 2.52
N ASP A 290 -35.65 7.84 3.48
CA ASP A 290 -36.11 9.21 3.28
C ASP A 290 -35.10 10.21 3.86
N VAL A 291 -35.01 11.40 3.25
CA VAL A 291 -34.21 12.52 3.74
C VAL A 291 -35.13 13.70 4.04
N GLN A 292 -35.21 14.09 5.31
CA GLN A 292 -36.04 15.21 5.77
C GLN A 292 -35.19 16.47 5.94
N GLY A 293 -35.13 17.27 4.87
CA GLY A 293 -34.34 18.50 4.81
C GLY A 293 -33.27 18.44 3.72
N GLN A 294 -32.48 19.51 3.63
CA GLN A 294 -31.36 19.58 2.69
C GLN A 294 -30.05 19.45 3.46
N ILE A 295 -29.20 18.51 3.06
CA ILE A 295 -27.88 18.33 3.67
C ILE A 295 -26.94 19.38 3.08
N THR A 296 -26.41 20.24 3.94
CA THR A 296 -25.41 21.27 3.63
C THR A 296 -24.16 21.05 4.49
N THR A 297 -23.10 21.79 4.22
CA THR A 297 -21.84 21.69 5.00
C THR A 297 -21.96 22.11 6.45
N ASP A 298 -23.02 22.84 6.81
CA ASP A 298 -23.30 23.29 8.18
C ASP A 298 -24.39 22.44 8.86
N SER A 299 -24.84 21.38 8.19
CA SER A 299 -25.90 20.51 8.72
C SER A 299 -25.37 19.53 9.76
N THR A 300 -26.23 19.21 10.72
CA THR A 300 -26.12 17.99 11.53
C THR A 300 -27.09 16.97 10.96
N VAL A 301 -26.56 15.89 10.37
CA VAL A 301 -27.36 14.78 9.84
C VAL A 301 -27.57 13.75 10.94
N VAL A 302 -28.81 13.41 11.24
CA VAL A 302 -29.19 12.39 12.22
C VAL A 302 -29.63 11.15 11.48
N ILE A 303 -28.97 10.03 11.72
CA ILE A 303 -29.28 8.73 11.11
C ILE A 303 -30.30 8.01 11.99
N LYS A 304 -31.46 7.72 11.42
CA LYS A 304 -32.52 6.92 12.04
C LYS A 304 -32.58 5.59 11.33
N TYR A 305 -32.34 4.51 12.06
CA TYR A 305 -32.24 3.17 11.50
C TYR A 305 -33.29 2.26 12.15
N ASP A 306 -34.19 1.72 11.34
CA ASP A 306 -35.17 0.74 11.81
C ASP A 306 -34.47 -0.63 12.04
N LEU A 307 -34.47 -1.12 13.27
CA LEU A 307 -33.83 -2.39 13.61
C LEU A 307 -34.48 -3.60 12.94
N GLN A 308 -35.73 -3.52 12.48
CA GLN A 308 -36.36 -4.60 11.71
C GLN A 308 -35.73 -4.76 10.31
N ARG A 309 -34.92 -3.79 9.88
CA ARG A 309 -34.13 -3.85 8.65
C ARG A 309 -32.90 -4.75 8.77
N ALA A 310 -32.38 -4.94 9.98
CA ALA A 310 -31.20 -5.76 10.23
C ALA A 310 -31.51 -7.22 9.89
N THR A 311 -30.74 -7.80 8.96
CA THR A 311 -30.95 -9.18 8.48
C THR A 311 -30.00 -10.20 9.08
N CYS A 312 -29.06 -9.77 9.92
CA CYS A 312 -28.17 -10.68 10.60
C CYS A 312 -28.94 -11.59 11.57
N PRO A 313 -28.44 -12.80 11.81
CA PRO A 313 -28.97 -13.67 12.85
C PRO A 313 -28.91 -12.97 14.21
N HIS A 314 -30.08 -12.80 14.83
CA HIS A 314 -30.18 -12.33 16.22
C HIS A 314 -29.83 -13.51 17.13
N TYR A 315 -28.58 -13.56 17.56
CA TYR A 315 -28.16 -14.53 18.57
C TYR A 315 -28.38 -13.97 19.97
N SER A 316 -28.79 -14.87 20.86
CA SER A 316 -28.84 -14.61 22.28
C SER A 316 -27.90 -15.55 23.02
N THR A 317 -27.05 -15.00 23.87
CA THR A 317 -26.13 -15.78 24.72
C THR A 317 -26.49 -15.50 26.16
N HIS A 318 -26.73 -16.57 26.92
CA HIS A 318 -27.24 -16.50 28.30
C HIS A 318 -28.55 -15.68 28.45
N GLY A 319 -29.43 -15.74 27.44
CA GLY A 319 -30.71 -15.04 27.45
C GLY A 319 -30.63 -13.54 27.15
N ALA A 320 -29.49 -13.07 26.63
CA ALA A 320 -29.27 -11.68 26.25
C ALA A 320 -28.86 -11.58 24.79
N ASP A 321 -29.40 -10.58 24.09
CA ASP A 321 -29.03 -10.31 22.70
C ASP A 321 -27.54 -9.97 22.60
N THR A 322 -26.79 -10.75 21.82
CA THR A 322 -25.35 -10.52 21.58
C THR A 322 -25.07 -9.92 20.21
N TRP A 323 -26.11 -9.38 19.55
CA TRP A 323 -26.00 -8.73 18.26
C TRP A 323 -26.05 -7.20 18.38
N GLY A 324 -25.49 -6.53 17.38
CA GLY A 324 -25.51 -5.08 17.28
C GLY A 324 -25.54 -4.60 15.83
N VAL A 325 -25.76 -3.29 15.68
CA VAL A 325 -25.76 -2.59 14.39
C VAL A 325 -24.79 -1.42 14.48
N GLY A 326 -23.89 -1.33 13.50
CA GLY A 326 -22.99 -0.21 13.29
C GLY A 326 -23.29 0.51 11.98
N ALA A 327 -23.27 1.84 12.01
CA ALA A 327 -23.25 2.69 10.84
C ALA A 327 -21.80 3.03 10.48
N TYR A 328 -21.48 2.94 9.20
CA TYR A 328 -20.21 3.34 8.64
C TYR A 328 -20.45 4.32 7.51
N TRP A 329 -19.55 5.28 7.34
CA TRP A 329 -19.63 6.20 6.20
C TRP A 329 -18.27 6.70 5.74
N ALA A 330 -18.21 7.10 4.46
CA ALA A 330 -17.05 7.72 3.82
C ALA A 330 -17.51 8.93 3.01
N TYR A 331 -16.63 9.93 2.88
CA TYR A 331 -16.91 11.14 2.12
C TYR A 331 -16.23 11.10 0.76
N ASN A 332 -16.95 11.50 -0.30
CA ASN A 332 -16.37 11.72 -1.63
C ASN A 332 -15.56 10.53 -2.17
N GLY A 333 -15.97 9.30 -1.83
CA GLY A 333 -15.26 8.07 -2.22
C GLY A 333 -13.95 7.80 -1.47
N ASP A 334 -13.63 8.56 -0.42
CA ASP A 334 -12.45 8.36 0.41
C ASP A 334 -12.66 7.23 1.43
N PHE A 335 -12.63 6.00 0.93
CA PHE A 335 -12.74 4.79 1.75
C PHE A 335 -11.50 4.51 2.61
N ASN A 336 -10.49 5.40 2.62
CA ASN A 336 -9.36 5.32 3.55
C ASN A 336 -9.66 6.01 4.89
N HIS A 337 -10.70 6.84 4.95
CA HIS A 337 -11.09 7.60 6.14
C HIS A 337 -12.53 7.30 6.55
N ILE A 338 -12.81 6.00 6.72
CA ILE A 338 -14.11 5.51 7.14
C ILE A 338 -14.42 5.98 8.56
N GLN A 339 -15.58 6.58 8.72
CA GLN A 339 -16.15 6.94 10.01
C GLN A 339 -17.09 5.83 10.50
N TYR A 340 -17.28 5.75 11.82
CA TYR A 340 -18.08 4.69 12.45
C TYR A 340 -18.89 5.24 13.63
N ALA A 341 -20.10 4.72 13.78
CA ALA A 341 -20.92 4.90 14.98
C ALA A 341 -21.77 3.66 15.26
N THR A 342 -21.95 3.33 16.55
CA THR A 342 -22.86 2.27 16.98
C THR A 342 -24.31 2.77 16.95
N ILE A 343 -25.22 2.02 16.33
CA ILE A 343 -26.66 2.25 16.35
C ILE A 343 -27.30 1.44 17.47
N ALA A 344 -27.01 0.14 17.54
CA ALA A 344 -27.59 -0.74 18.53
C ALA A 344 -26.54 -1.69 19.10
N TYR A 345 -26.57 -1.88 20.41
CA TYR A 345 -25.68 -2.82 21.10
C TYR A 345 -26.26 -3.23 22.45
N THR A 346 -25.82 -4.37 22.96
CA THR A 346 -26.11 -4.82 24.32
C THR A 346 -24.87 -4.61 25.19
N PRO A 347 -24.90 -3.72 26.20
CA PRO A 347 -23.71 -3.34 26.95
C PRO A 347 -23.14 -4.47 27.83
N SER A 348 -23.98 -5.42 28.25
CA SER A 348 -23.57 -6.58 29.05
C SER A 348 -24.56 -7.74 28.92
N PRO A 349 -24.14 -8.99 29.19
CA PRO A 349 -25.06 -10.12 29.25
C PRO A 349 -26.18 -9.87 30.27
N GLY A 350 -27.41 -9.93 29.78
CA GLY A 350 -28.66 -9.72 30.53
C GLY A 350 -29.18 -8.28 30.49
N ALA A 351 -28.44 -7.35 29.88
CA ALA A 351 -28.91 -5.98 29.70
C ALA A 351 -29.91 -5.86 28.54
N GLN A 352 -30.75 -4.84 28.62
CA GLN A 352 -31.58 -4.43 27.49
C GLN A 352 -30.69 -3.83 26.39
N GLN A 353 -31.04 -4.11 25.13
CA GLN A 353 -30.39 -3.49 23.98
C GLN A 353 -30.55 -1.96 24.04
N VAL A 354 -29.45 -1.24 23.83
CA VAL A 354 -29.40 0.22 23.79
C VAL A 354 -29.42 0.67 22.33
N TYR A 355 -30.29 1.62 22.02
CA TYR A 355 -30.39 2.26 20.71
C TYR A 355 -29.87 3.70 20.76
N VAL A 356 -29.09 4.08 19.77
CA VAL A 356 -28.48 5.40 19.60
C VAL A 356 -28.70 5.83 18.15
N GLU A 357 -29.08 7.08 17.94
CA GLU A 357 -29.15 7.69 16.61
C GLU A 357 -27.80 8.37 16.30
N PRO A 358 -26.98 7.83 15.37
CA PRO A 358 -25.72 8.46 15.01
C PRO A 358 -25.92 9.85 14.42
N THR A 359 -24.95 10.74 14.63
CA THR A 359 -24.95 12.08 14.05
C THR A 359 -23.69 12.32 13.24
N ILE A 360 -23.86 12.88 12.04
CA ILE A 360 -22.78 13.38 11.19
C ILE A 360 -22.83 14.90 11.25
N VAL A 361 -21.79 15.51 11.79
CA VAL A 361 -21.72 16.95 12.01
C VAL A 361 -20.81 17.59 10.97
N ASN A 362 -21.29 18.66 10.33
CA ASN A 362 -20.56 19.45 9.34
C ASN A 362 -19.92 18.60 8.22
N PRO A 363 -20.72 17.80 7.48
CA PRO A 363 -20.16 16.97 6.42
C PRO A 363 -19.52 17.84 5.32
N PRO A 364 -18.41 17.41 4.70
CA PRO A 364 -17.86 18.12 3.55
C PRO A 364 -18.83 18.10 2.38
N LYS A 365 -18.76 19.13 1.51
CA LYS A 365 -19.53 19.17 0.27
C LYS A 365 -19.24 17.95 -0.61
N GLY A 366 -20.28 17.43 -1.27
CA GLY A 366 -20.17 16.30 -2.20
C GLY A 366 -20.99 15.09 -1.77
N ASP A 367 -20.42 13.89 -1.83
CA ASP A 367 -21.10 12.63 -1.59
C ASP A 367 -20.79 12.06 -0.20
N ILE A 368 -21.79 11.49 0.47
CA ILE A 368 -21.63 10.63 1.64
C ILE A 368 -22.09 9.23 1.26
N ALA A 369 -21.16 8.28 1.23
CA ALA A 369 -21.47 6.86 1.10
C ALA A 369 -21.67 6.26 2.50
N ILE A 370 -22.83 5.68 2.77
CA ILE A 370 -23.21 5.10 4.07
C ILE A 370 -23.53 3.61 3.89
N TRP A 371 -23.11 2.78 4.84
CA TRP A 371 -23.53 1.38 4.92
C TRP A 371 -23.67 0.94 6.36
N PHE A 372 -24.42 -0.14 6.56
CA PHE A 372 -24.67 -0.71 7.87
C PHE A 372 -24.10 -2.11 7.93
N VAL A 373 -23.47 -2.41 9.05
CA VAL A 373 -23.05 -3.77 9.38
C VAL A 373 -23.80 -4.15 10.64
N CYS A 374 -24.53 -5.25 10.56
CA CYS A 374 -25.11 -5.84 11.75
C CYS A 374 -24.45 -7.19 11.98
N GLY A 375 -24.19 -7.52 13.23
CA GLY A 375 -23.43 -8.73 13.54
C GLY A 375 -23.56 -9.15 14.98
N SER A 376 -23.22 -10.41 15.21
CA SER A 376 -23.13 -11.04 16.52
C SER A 376 -21.77 -11.69 16.70
N GLU A 377 -21.55 -12.30 17.85
CA GLU A 377 -20.38 -13.16 18.07
C GLU A 377 -20.31 -14.40 17.15
N MET A 378 -21.32 -14.64 16.31
CA MET A 378 -21.35 -15.77 15.37
C MET A 378 -21.25 -15.34 13.91
N GLY A 379 -21.02 -14.05 13.62
CA GLY A 379 -20.85 -13.53 12.26
C GLY A 379 -21.55 -12.19 12.01
N GLY A 380 -21.34 -11.64 10.81
CA GLY A 380 -21.89 -10.36 10.38
C GLY A 380 -22.69 -10.45 9.08
N SER A 381 -23.59 -9.51 8.87
CA SER A 381 -24.33 -9.28 7.62
C SER A 381 -24.26 -7.81 7.27
N TYR A 382 -24.19 -7.54 5.97
CA TYR A 382 -24.17 -6.20 5.44
C TYR A 382 -25.57 -5.80 5.04
N ASP A 383 -26.05 -4.67 5.56
CA ASP A 383 -27.21 -3.97 5.03
C ASP A 383 -26.71 -2.86 4.11
N SER A 384 -26.73 -3.22 2.82
CA SER A 384 -26.39 -2.37 1.69
C SER A 384 -27.55 -2.43 0.70
N ASN A 385 -27.70 -1.40 -0.14
CA ASN A 385 -28.67 -1.31 -1.22
C ASN A 385 -28.35 -2.35 -2.31
N TYR A 386 -28.67 -3.62 -2.06
CA TYR A 386 -28.38 -4.74 -2.96
C TYR A 386 -26.90 -4.83 -3.38
N GLY A 387 -25.98 -4.69 -2.40
CA GLY A 387 -24.55 -4.70 -2.63
C GLY A 387 -23.93 -3.32 -2.89
N GLN A 388 -24.70 -2.24 -2.77
CA GLN A 388 -24.22 -0.86 -2.93
C GLN A 388 -24.41 -0.03 -1.65
N ASN A 389 -23.54 0.95 -1.43
CA ASN A 389 -23.69 1.89 -0.33
C ASN A 389 -24.84 2.87 -0.61
N TRP A 390 -25.44 3.43 0.45
CA TRP A 390 -26.42 4.49 0.37
C TRP A 390 -25.71 5.82 0.13
N HIS A 391 -26.14 6.58 -0.86
CA HIS A 391 -25.48 7.84 -1.24
C HIS A 391 -26.35 9.04 -0.89
N LEU A 392 -25.78 9.98 -0.14
CA LEU A 392 -26.40 11.26 0.21
C LEU A 392 -25.57 12.41 -0.39
N THR A 393 -26.24 13.39 -0.99
CA THR A 393 -25.57 14.59 -1.54
C THR A 393 -25.60 15.76 -0.55
N VAL A 394 -24.42 16.27 -0.23
CA VAL A 394 -24.18 17.52 0.51
C VAL A 394 -24.01 18.66 -0.48
N GLN A 395 -24.90 19.66 -0.41
CA GLN A 395 -24.94 20.78 -1.36
C GLN A 395 -23.91 21.88 -1.12
#